data_AF-A0A818CAA9-F1
#
_entry.id   AF-A0A818CAA9-F1
#
_cell.length_a   1.000
_cell.length_b   1.000
_cell.length_c   1.000
_cell.angle_alpha   90.00
_cell.angle_beta   90.00
_cell.angle_gamma   90.00
#
_symmetry.space_group_name_H-M   'P 1'
#
loop_
_entity.id
_entity.type
_entity.pdbx_description
1 polymer ?
#
loop_
_entity_poly.entity_id
_entity_poly.type
_entity_poly.pdbx_seq_one_letter_code
_entity_poly.pdbx_strand_id
1 'polypeptide(L)'
;IVPGYDSTWLYSFSNYLGLGHCDNSNSSNLRDRCLNVTIADFVDNISDISLTSNYLINGKPLIFIYTSLGGNLLTSAEWSYIWSNVRQRVTFDFYTICTTTSLLSVFDGVAPWIDVVARSMTNNALPIYNRTIAWLKLVYGPILSSNISSGRIIMGGLSVGFNDFTQSWGACQKKTIPRHPDLIRAQLDYFSLHSIRHLFVYTWDDWTESSQFEPDVTNGTQYLLLLRQSIASFYGETQNTNGDNQLVSRWMNYPQLRNCTHINVTSVPTIDISCPTTTTN
;
A
#
# COMPACT_ATOMS: atom_id res chain seq x y z
N ILE A 1 -3.03 7.84 14.79
CA ILE A 1 -3.75 7.51 13.54
C ILE A 1 -5.06 8.27 13.59
N VAL A 2 -5.05 9.47 13.02
CA VAL A 2 -6.27 10.25 12.80
C VAL A 2 -6.59 10.01 11.32
N PRO A 3 -7.75 9.47 10.95
CA PRO A 3 -8.21 9.50 9.56
C PRO A 3 -8.53 10.97 9.26
N GLY A 4 -7.51 11.73 8.91
CA GLY A 4 -7.66 13.04 8.29
C GLY A 4 -7.77 12.83 6.80
N TYR A 5 -8.68 13.57 6.16
CA TYR A 5 -8.86 13.71 4.70
C TYR A 5 -7.77 13.00 3.87
N ASP A 6 -8.15 11.85 3.31
CA ASP A 6 -7.35 11.03 2.41
C ASP A 6 -6.57 11.88 1.42
N SER A 7 -5.24 11.81 1.51
CA SER A 7 -4.35 12.37 0.50
C SER A 7 -2.94 11.78 0.57
N THR A 8 -2.82 10.49 0.92
CA THR A 8 -1.85 9.69 0.15
C THR A 8 -2.49 9.51 -1.22
N TRP A 9 -2.22 10.44 -2.14
CA TRP A 9 -2.71 10.32 -3.50
C TRP A 9 -2.03 9.12 -4.15
N LEU A 10 -2.77 8.03 -4.21
CA LEU A 10 -2.44 6.86 -5.01
C LEU A 10 -2.58 7.26 -6.46
N TYR A 11 -1.47 7.67 -7.11
CA TYR A 11 -1.48 7.78 -8.57
C TYR A 11 -1.60 6.35 -9.13
N SER A 12 -2.82 5.98 -9.48
CA SER A 12 -3.14 4.72 -10.14
C SER A 12 -3.36 4.98 -11.63
N PHE A 13 -2.64 4.26 -12.47
CA PHE A 13 -2.73 4.35 -13.93
C PHE A 13 -4.08 3.79 -14.39
N SER A 14 -5.13 4.61 -14.44
CA SER A 14 -6.44 4.16 -14.92
C SER A 14 -6.51 4.08 -16.46
N ASN A 15 -7.22 3.06 -16.96
CA ASN A 15 -7.28 2.61 -18.35
C ASN A 15 -7.88 3.60 -19.37
N TYR A 16 -8.45 4.73 -18.95
CA TYR A 16 -9.27 5.54 -19.84
C TYR A 16 -8.54 6.75 -20.45
N LEU A 17 -7.46 7.24 -19.84
CA LEU A 17 -6.52 8.22 -20.45
C LEU A 17 -5.06 8.07 -19.92
N GLY A 18 -4.76 7.02 -19.15
CA GLY A 18 -3.48 6.84 -18.45
C GLY A 18 -2.37 6.19 -19.30
N LEU A 19 -1.15 6.20 -18.77
CA LEU A 19 0.09 5.73 -19.41
C LEU A 19 0.06 4.32 -20.05
N GLY A 20 -0.99 3.53 -19.80
CA GLY A 20 -1.22 2.22 -20.43
C GLY A 20 -1.42 2.25 -21.95
N HIS A 21 -1.83 3.40 -22.50
CA HIS A 21 -1.97 3.62 -23.97
C HIS A 21 -0.80 4.40 -24.57
N CYS A 22 0.27 4.60 -23.80
CA CYS A 22 1.42 5.39 -24.20
C CYS A 22 2.49 4.49 -24.82
N ASP A 23 2.12 3.88 -25.93
CA ASP A 23 3.05 3.23 -26.83
C ASP A 23 3.11 4.00 -28.16
N ASN A 24 4.16 3.75 -28.94
CA ASN A 24 4.32 4.40 -30.25
C ASN A 24 3.44 3.76 -31.34
N SER A 25 2.43 2.96 -30.97
CA SER A 25 1.61 2.21 -31.94
C SER A 25 0.55 3.07 -32.63
N ASN A 26 0.19 4.22 -32.05
CA ASN A 26 -0.79 5.15 -32.59
C ASN A 26 -0.20 6.56 -32.76
N SER A 27 -0.31 7.12 -33.97
CA SER A 27 0.17 8.46 -34.33
C SER A 27 -0.47 9.61 -33.53
N SER A 28 -1.57 9.35 -32.82
CA SER A 28 -2.25 10.33 -31.95
C SER A 28 -1.79 10.33 -30.48
N ASN A 29 -1.06 9.29 -30.05
CA ASN A 29 -0.60 9.04 -28.67
C ASN A 29 0.92 8.87 -28.61
N LEU A 30 1.67 9.84 -29.13
CA LEU A 30 3.14 9.80 -29.05
C LEU A 30 3.60 9.73 -27.59
N ARG A 31 4.55 8.84 -27.31
CA ARG A 31 5.14 8.63 -25.98
C ARG A 31 5.52 9.93 -25.27
N ASP A 32 6.10 10.88 -26.00
CA ASP A 32 6.50 12.19 -25.47
C ASP A 32 5.32 13.03 -24.99
N ARG A 33 4.17 12.96 -25.69
CA ARG A 33 2.94 13.65 -25.27
C ARG A 33 2.48 13.09 -23.93
N CYS A 34 2.50 11.77 -23.77
CA CYS A 34 2.15 11.14 -22.50
C CYS A 34 3.08 11.55 -21.36
N LEU A 35 4.40 11.50 -21.59
CA LEU A 35 5.37 11.93 -20.58
C LEU A 35 5.13 13.39 -20.18
N ASN A 36 4.84 14.27 -21.14
CA ASN A 36 4.55 15.68 -20.88
C ASN A 36 3.24 15.89 -20.10
N VAL A 37 2.18 15.13 -20.40
CA VAL A 37 0.93 15.15 -19.62
C VAL A 37 1.18 14.65 -18.20
N THR A 38 1.89 13.54 -18.03
CA THR A 38 2.26 13.03 -16.70
C THR A 38 3.10 14.03 -15.91
N ILE A 39 4.03 14.73 -16.55
CA ILE A 39 4.79 15.82 -15.90
C ILE A 39 3.84 16.94 -15.45
N ALA A 40 2.92 17.39 -16.30
CA ALA A 40 1.96 18.43 -15.96
C ALA A 40 1.07 18.00 -14.78
N ASP A 41 0.52 16.78 -14.83
CA ASP A 41 -0.28 16.20 -13.74
C ASP A 41 0.51 16.23 -12.43
N PHE A 42 1.77 15.78 -12.42
CA PHE A 42 2.57 15.81 -11.20
C PHE A 42 2.85 17.23 -10.70
N VAL A 43 3.12 18.18 -11.59
CA VAL A 43 3.31 19.59 -11.19
C VAL A 43 2.06 20.15 -10.52
N ASP A 44 0.89 19.92 -11.11
CA ASP A 44 -0.39 20.40 -10.57
C ASP A 44 -0.68 19.72 -9.23
N ASN A 45 -0.58 18.39 -9.16
CA ASN A 45 -0.78 17.63 -7.93
C ASN A 45 0.13 18.09 -6.79
N ILE A 46 1.42 18.27 -7.07
CA ILE A 46 2.39 18.70 -6.06
C ILE A 46 2.04 20.09 -5.56
N SER A 47 1.72 21.01 -6.47
CA SER A 47 1.30 22.37 -6.15
C SER A 47 0.09 22.40 -5.22
N ASP A 48 -0.91 21.56 -5.48
CA ASP A 48 -2.10 21.42 -4.64
C ASP A 48 -1.81 20.82 -3.26
N ILE A 49 -0.94 19.79 -3.21
CA ILE A 49 -0.52 19.11 -1.98
C ILE A 49 0.18 20.07 -1.02
N SER A 50 0.99 21.01 -1.52
CA SER A 50 1.74 21.95 -0.65
C SER A 50 0.87 22.86 0.20
N LEU A 51 -0.38 23.08 -0.22
CA LEU A 51 -1.32 23.96 0.47
C LEU A 51 -2.17 23.22 1.51
N THR A 52 -2.20 21.89 1.46
CA THR A 52 -3.23 21.09 2.17
C THR A 52 -2.70 19.83 2.86
N SER A 53 -1.49 19.38 2.55
CA SER A 53 -1.00 18.08 3.02
C SER A 53 -0.57 18.10 4.48
N ASN A 54 -1.12 17.14 5.24
CA ASN A 54 -0.66 16.80 6.58
C ASN A 54 0.43 15.71 6.56
N TYR A 55 0.77 15.16 5.39
CA TYR A 55 1.74 14.07 5.22
C TYR A 55 3.11 14.61 4.79
N LEU A 56 3.83 15.15 5.77
CA LEU A 56 5.17 15.71 5.58
C LEU A 56 6.23 14.80 6.21
N ILE A 57 7.33 14.58 5.50
CA ILE A 57 8.57 14.06 6.09
C ILE A 57 9.57 15.21 6.13
N ASN A 58 10.03 15.57 7.33
CA ASN A 58 10.95 16.71 7.53
C ASN A 58 10.47 18.00 6.83
N GLY A 59 9.16 18.28 6.92
CA GLY A 59 8.54 19.46 6.31
C GLY A 59 8.34 19.38 4.79
N LYS A 60 8.69 18.27 4.12
CA LYS A 60 8.49 18.08 2.68
C LYS A 60 7.31 17.14 2.41
N PRO A 61 6.45 17.45 1.43
CA PRO A 61 5.40 16.54 1.00
C PRO A 61 5.99 15.25 0.42
N LEU A 62 5.20 14.19 0.52
CA LEU A 62 5.52 12.87 -0.02
C LEU A 62 4.49 12.49 -1.09
N ILE A 63 4.99 11.95 -2.19
CA ILE A 63 4.19 11.37 -3.27
C ILE A 63 4.44 9.86 -3.27
N PHE A 64 3.37 9.09 -3.17
CA PHE A 64 3.43 7.64 -3.20
C PHE A 64 2.91 7.12 -4.54
N ILE A 65 3.76 6.38 -5.26
CA ILE A 65 3.45 5.84 -6.59
C ILE A 65 3.30 4.33 -6.52
N TYR A 66 2.10 3.86 -6.84
CA TYR A 66 1.82 2.44 -6.96
C TYR A 66 2.27 1.91 -8.31
N THR A 67 3.42 1.25 -8.30
CA THR A 67 4.14 0.84 -9.51
C THR A 67 3.78 -0.56 -10.04
N SER A 68 2.87 -1.32 -9.41
CA SER A 68 2.54 -2.66 -9.95
C SER A 68 1.64 -2.58 -11.20
N LEU A 69 0.81 -1.54 -11.34
CA LEU A 69 -0.06 -1.28 -12.50
C LEU A 69 0.50 -0.26 -13.50
N GLY A 70 1.78 0.14 -13.37
CA GLY A 70 2.42 1.02 -14.35
C GLY A 70 3.92 1.23 -14.22
N GLY A 71 4.58 0.58 -13.27
CA GLY A 71 6.04 0.57 -13.14
C GLY A 71 6.76 -0.14 -14.28
N ASN A 72 6.05 -0.98 -15.05
CA ASN A 72 6.53 -1.54 -16.32
C ASN A 72 6.14 -0.69 -17.53
N LEU A 73 5.29 0.33 -17.35
CA LEU A 73 4.89 1.22 -18.45
C LEU A 73 5.93 2.29 -18.71
N LEU A 74 6.75 2.66 -17.72
CA LEU A 74 7.82 3.64 -17.81
C LEU A 74 9.15 3.00 -17.39
N THR A 75 10.18 3.19 -18.20
CA THR A 75 11.56 2.81 -17.87
C THR A 75 12.12 3.71 -16.76
N SER A 76 13.20 3.29 -16.10
CA SER A 76 13.91 4.14 -15.13
C SER A 76 14.36 5.47 -15.73
N ALA A 77 14.77 5.49 -17.01
CA ALA A 77 15.18 6.72 -17.70
C ALA A 77 14.01 7.71 -17.84
N GLU A 78 12.81 7.21 -18.14
CA GLU A 78 11.61 8.04 -18.27
C GLU A 78 11.11 8.55 -16.92
N TRP A 79 11.16 7.73 -15.86
CA TRP A 79 10.90 8.21 -14.50
C TRP A 79 11.89 9.31 -14.08
N SER A 80 13.18 9.13 -14.36
CA SER A 80 14.20 10.15 -14.10
C SER A 80 13.91 11.45 -14.86
N TYR A 81 13.52 11.35 -16.14
CA TYR A 81 13.12 12.48 -16.96
C TYR A 81 11.91 13.22 -16.38
N ILE A 82 10.86 12.48 -15.99
CA ILE A 82 9.66 13.05 -15.35
C ILE A 82 10.05 13.81 -14.08
N TRP A 83 10.76 13.17 -13.14
CA TRP A 83 11.11 13.79 -11.87
C TRP A 83 12.01 15.00 -12.02
N SER A 84 12.98 14.96 -12.94
CA SER A 84 13.81 16.13 -13.25
C SER A 84 12.97 17.31 -13.73
N ASN A 85 12.02 17.09 -14.64
CA ASN A 85 11.15 18.15 -15.16
C ASN A 85 10.16 18.68 -14.12
N VAL A 86 9.57 17.79 -13.31
CA VAL A 86 8.65 18.18 -12.24
C VAL A 86 9.37 19.04 -11.22
N ARG A 87 10.56 18.62 -10.76
CA ARG A 87 11.38 19.36 -9.78
C ARG A 87 11.83 20.73 -10.27
N GLN A 88 11.97 20.92 -11.58
CA GLN A 88 12.29 22.24 -12.16
C GLN A 88 11.09 23.19 -12.22
N ARG A 89 9.86 22.66 -12.14
CA ARG A 89 8.61 23.43 -12.35
C ARG A 89 7.87 23.75 -11.06
N VAL A 90 8.10 23.00 -9.99
CA VAL A 90 7.52 23.26 -8.66
C VAL A 90 8.48 24.11 -7.81
N THR A 91 7.94 24.87 -6.86
CA THR A 91 8.71 25.84 -6.05
C THR A 91 9.22 25.30 -4.73
N PHE A 92 8.90 24.05 -4.37
CA PHE A 92 9.29 23.41 -3.12
C PHE A 92 9.73 21.97 -3.38
N ASP A 93 10.51 21.44 -2.44
CA ASP A 93 11.05 20.09 -2.51
C ASP A 93 10.05 19.06 -1.98
N PHE A 94 10.15 17.83 -2.46
CA PHE A 94 9.25 16.71 -2.15
C PHE A 94 9.98 15.37 -2.22
N TYR A 95 9.41 14.33 -1.60
CA TYR A 95 9.88 12.96 -1.70
C TYR A 95 9.00 12.14 -2.64
N THR A 96 9.60 11.29 -3.47
CA THR A 96 8.89 10.27 -4.25
C THR A 96 9.17 8.87 -3.68
N ILE A 97 8.10 8.13 -3.40
CA ILE A 97 8.17 6.77 -2.86
C ILE A 97 7.48 5.82 -3.84
N CYS A 98 8.16 4.76 -4.26
CA CYS A 98 7.58 3.73 -5.12
C CYS A 98 7.26 2.45 -4.35
N THR A 99 6.46 1.56 -4.94
CA THR A 99 6.19 0.22 -4.38
C THR A 99 7.15 -0.87 -4.84
N THR A 100 7.94 -0.63 -5.89
CA THR A 100 8.85 -1.63 -6.47
C THR A 100 10.31 -1.30 -6.23
N THR A 101 11.11 -2.33 -5.99
CA THR A 101 12.56 -2.21 -5.78
C THR A 101 13.31 -1.93 -7.08
N SER A 102 12.77 -2.34 -8.23
CA SER A 102 13.41 -2.15 -9.55
C SER A 102 13.54 -0.68 -9.97
N LEU A 103 12.73 0.21 -9.37
CA LEU A 103 12.75 1.64 -9.66
C LEU A 103 13.42 2.46 -8.55
N LEU A 104 13.94 1.84 -7.49
CA LEU A 104 14.52 2.55 -6.33
C LEU A 104 15.70 3.49 -6.71
N SER A 105 16.37 3.25 -7.84
CA SER A 105 17.44 4.13 -8.31
C SER A 105 16.96 5.54 -8.69
N VAL A 106 15.70 5.68 -9.09
CA VAL A 106 15.12 6.94 -9.60
C VAL A 106 14.02 7.53 -8.71
N PHE A 107 13.76 6.89 -7.56
CA PHE A 107 12.85 7.40 -6.52
C PHE A 107 13.66 7.73 -5.25
N ASP A 108 13.11 8.58 -4.39
CA ASP A 108 13.74 8.93 -3.11
C ASP A 108 13.60 7.82 -2.07
N GLY A 109 12.63 6.93 -2.25
CA GLY A 109 12.44 5.79 -1.37
C GLY A 109 11.49 4.73 -1.90
N VAL A 110 11.29 3.70 -1.09
CA VAL A 110 10.42 2.56 -1.38
C VAL A 110 9.58 2.20 -0.16
N ALA A 111 8.31 1.89 -0.41
CA ALA A 111 7.39 1.27 0.52
C ALA A 111 6.79 0.04 -0.19
N PRO A 112 7.39 -1.16 -0.05
CA PRO A 112 6.93 -2.34 -0.76
C PRO A 112 5.47 -2.66 -0.42
N TRP A 113 4.66 -2.91 -1.45
CA TRP A 113 3.27 -3.37 -1.27
C TRP A 113 3.22 -4.76 -0.63
N ILE A 114 2.02 -5.21 -0.25
CA ILE A 114 1.76 -6.56 0.26
C ILE A 114 2.07 -7.59 -0.85
N ASP A 115 3.28 -8.13 -0.85
CA ASP A 115 3.73 -9.09 -1.85
C ASP A 115 3.27 -10.53 -1.53
N VAL A 116 2.07 -10.86 -1.99
CA VAL A 116 1.47 -12.19 -1.85
C VAL A 116 2.22 -13.29 -2.60
N VAL A 117 3.01 -12.95 -3.63
CA VAL A 117 3.85 -13.91 -4.36
C VAL A 117 5.07 -14.26 -3.53
N ALA A 118 5.75 -13.26 -2.97
CA ALA A 118 6.82 -13.49 -1.99
C ALA A 118 6.33 -14.33 -0.81
N ARG A 119 5.10 -14.09 -0.35
CA ARG A 119 4.50 -14.86 0.74
C ARG A 119 4.27 -16.33 0.36
N SER A 120 3.83 -16.63 -0.87
CA SER A 120 3.57 -18.00 -1.31
C SER A 120 4.84 -18.83 -1.46
N MET A 121 5.99 -18.19 -1.68
CA MET A 121 7.31 -18.83 -1.72
C MET A 121 7.84 -19.27 -0.33
N THR A 122 7.15 -18.93 0.76
CA THR A 122 7.56 -19.33 2.11
C THR A 122 6.97 -20.69 2.53
N ASN A 123 7.65 -21.39 3.44
CA ASN A 123 7.17 -22.67 3.97
C ASN A 123 5.86 -22.49 4.78
N ASN A 124 4.76 -23.05 4.26
CA ASN A 124 3.43 -23.01 4.88
C ASN A 124 3.34 -23.70 6.25
N ALA A 125 4.28 -24.59 6.59
CA ALA A 125 4.31 -25.28 7.87
C ALA A 125 4.91 -24.43 9.02
N LEU A 126 5.53 -23.28 8.70
CA LEU A 126 6.08 -22.40 9.73
C LEU A 126 4.95 -21.69 10.50
N PRO A 127 5.10 -21.51 11.84
CA PRO A 127 4.24 -20.62 12.60
C PRO A 127 4.19 -19.21 11.97
N ILE A 128 3.06 -18.52 12.11
CA ILE A 128 2.81 -17.23 11.43
C ILE A 128 3.96 -16.25 11.64
N TYR A 129 4.44 -16.08 12.87
CA TYR A 129 5.58 -15.21 13.19
C TYR A 129 6.81 -15.52 12.30
N ASN A 130 7.31 -16.76 12.33
CA ASN A 130 8.50 -17.18 11.59
C ASN A 130 8.29 -17.11 10.08
N ARG A 131 7.09 -17.47 9.62
CA ARG A 131 6.74 -17.38 8.21
C ARG A 131 6.73 -15.93 7.72
N THR A 132 6.27 -15.00 8.56
CA THR A 132 6.28 -13.55 8.27
C THR A 132 7.70 -13.00 8.19
N ILE A 133 8.58 -13.38 9.12
CA ILE A 133 10.00 -13.03 9.02
C ILE A 133 10.61 -13.55 7.70
N ALA A 134 10.31 -14.80 7.30
CA ALA A 134 10.78 -15.35 6.03
C ALA A 134 10.25 -14.58 4.81
N TRP A 135 8.97 -14.19 4.84
CA TRP A 135 8.35 -13.39 3.80
C TRP A 135 9.01 -12.00 3.68
N LEU A 136 9.22 -11.31 4.80
CA LEU A 136 9.85 -9.99 4.81
C LEU A 136 11.31 -10.06 4.33
N LYS A 137 12.03 -11.15 4.61
CA LYS A 137 13.37 -11.36 4.02
C LYS A 137 13.35 -11.42 2.50
N LEU A 138 12.32 -12.01 1.89
CA LEU A 138 12.19 -12.05 0.42
C LEU A 138 11.90 -10.65 -0.15
N VAL A 139 11.08 -9.85 0.55
CA VAL A 139 10.68 -8.51 0.09
C VAL A 139 11.79 -7.47 0.33
N TYR A 140 12.31 -7.39 1.55
CA TYR A 140 13.27 -6.37 1.97
C TYR A 140 14.73 -6.78 1.79
N GLY A 141 15.04 -8.08 1.76
CA GLY A 141 16.41 -8.56 1.59
C GLY A 141 17.13 -7.96 0.37
N PRO A 142 16.51 -7.95 -0.83
CA PRO A 142 17.08 -7.31 -2.01
C PRO A 142 17.27 -5.79 -1.86
N ILE A 143 16.39 -5.10 -1.12
CA ILE A 143 16.48 -3.66 -0.88
C ILE A 143 17.67 -3.37 0.03
N LEU A 144 17.71 -4.03 1.18
CA LEU A 144 18.67 -3.82 2.26
C LEU A 144 20.10 -4.25 1.88
N SER A 145 20.24 -5.18 0.93
CA SER A 145 21.55 -5.60 0.40
C SER A 145 22.01 -4.79 -0.81
N SER A 146 21.15 -3.94 -1.38
CA SER A 146 21.52 -3.12 -2.55
C SER A 146 22.35 -1.90 -2.15
N ASN A 147 23.38 -1.59 -2.94
CA ASN A 147 24.14 -0.34 -2.80
C ASN A 147 23.26 0.91 -3.04
N ILE A 148 22.14 0.74 -3.76
CA ILE A 148 21.20 1.80 -4.12
C ILE A 148 20.41 2.28 -2.89
N SER A 149 20.30 1.46 -1.84
CA SER A 149 19.57 1.83 -0.62
C SER A 149 20.22 2.97 0.18
N SER A 150 21.50 3.25 -0.02
CA SER A 150 22.20 4.33 0.69
C SER A 150 21.60 5.69 0.33
N GLY A 151 21.14 6.43 1.34
CA GLY A 151 20.48 7.72 1.15
C GLY A 151 19.04 7.64 0.62
N ARG A 152 18.42 6.46 0.63
CA ARG A 152 17.01 6.26 0.28
C ARG A 152 16.14 6.06 1.51
N ILE A 153 14.89 6.49 1.43
CA ILE A 153 13.88 6.23 2.45
C ILE A 153 13.35 4.80 2.25
N ILE A 154 13.54 3.94 3.25
CA ILE A 154 12.92 2.60 3.26
C ILE A 154 11.79 2.64 4.28
N MET A 155 10.58 2.33 3.82
CA MET A 155 9.40 2.25 4.68
C MET A 155 8.98 0.80 4.90
N GLY A 156 8.69 0.47 6.15
CA GLY A 156 8.11 -0.80 6.55
C GLY A 156 6.62 -0.83 6.25
N GLY A 157 6.26 -1.50 5.16
CA GLY A 157 4.89 -1.87 4.81
C GLY A 157 4.27 -2.79 5.86
N LEU A 158 3.26 -2.29 6.56
CA LEU A 158 2.59 -2.98 7.65
C LEU A 158 1.17 -3.35 7.24
N SER A 159 0.83 -4.63 7.32
CA SER A 159 -0.52 -5.13 7.04
C SER A 159 -1.04 -6.03 8.14
N VAL A 160 -2.36 -6.02 8.34
CA VAL A 160 -3.06 -6.96 9.22
C VAL A 160 -3.34 -8.29 8.54
N GLY A 161 -3.25 -8.38 7.22
CA GLY A 161 -3.60 -9.56 6.45
C GLY A 161 -4.00 -9.19 5.02
N PHE A 162 -4.33 -10.20 4.24
CA PHE A 162 -4.74 -10.03 2.86
C PHE A 162 -5.56 -11.24 2.42
N ASN A 163 -6.60 -11.02 1.65
CA ASN A 163 -7.43 -12.07 1.09
C ASN A 163 -7.99 -11.57 -0.25
N ASP A 164 -7.42 -12.09 -1.34
CA ASP A 164 -7.95 -11.89 -2.70
C ASP A 164 -9.22 -12.74 -2.87
N PHE A 165 -10.33 -12.32 -2.26
CA PHE A 165 -11.59 -13.06 -2.34
C PHE A 165 -12.19 -12.99 -3.75
N THR A 166 -11.87 -11.94 -4.51
CA THR A 166 -12.29 -11.78 -5.91
C THR A 166 -11.50 -12.69 -6.85
N GLN A 167 -10.41 -13.32 -6.36
CA GLN A 167 -9.48 -14.17 -7.12
C GLN A 167 -8.89 -13.50 -8.37
N SER A 168 -9.06 -12.19 -8.49
CA SER A 168 -8.76 -11.42 -9.69
C SER A 168 -7.26 -11.22 -9.86
N TRP A 169 -6.48 -11.34 -8.78
CA TRP A 169 -5.02 -11.24 -8.77
C TRP A 169 -4.32 -12.61 -8.85
N GLY A 170 -5.09 -13.68 -8.73
CA GLY A 170 -4.60 -15.03 -8.47
C GLY A 170 -4.47 -15.94 -9.69
N ALA A 171 -4.89 -15.50 -10.89
CA ALA A 171 -5.23 -16.43 -11.96
C ALA A 171 -6.14 -17.56 -11.41
N CYS A 172 -7.19 -17.17 -10.68
CA CYS A 172 -8.16 -18.09 -10.05
C CYS A 172 -7.63 -18.88 -8.85
N GLN A 173 -6.49 -18.48 -8.28
CA GLN A 173 -6.00 -19.03 -7.02
C GLN A 173 -6.20 -18.03 -5.89
N LYS A 174 -6.96 -18.42 -4.88
CA LYS A 174 -7.15 -17.63 -3.66
C LYS A 174 -5.79 -17.42 -2.97
N LYS A 175 -5.31 -16.18 -2.95
CA LYS A 175 -4.09 -15.78 -2.23
C LYS A 175 -4.50 -15.20 -0.88
N THR A 176 -3.97 -15.76 0.22
CA THR A 176 -4.30 -15.30 1.57
C THR A 176 -3.08 -15.12 2.46
N ILE A 177 -3.13 -14.06 3.26
CA ILE A 177 -2.32 -13.82 4.43
C ILE A 177 -3.33 -13.69 5.59
N PRO A 178 -3.38 -14.66 6.52
CA PRO A 178 -4.40 -14.65 7.55
C PRO A 178 -4.20 -13.48 8.50
N ARG A 179 -5.31 -12.90 8.98
CA ARG A 179 -5.28 -11.92 10.06
C ARG A 179 -4.81 -12.58 11.35
N HIS A 180 -3.73 -12.06 11.94
CA HIS A 180 -3.16 -12.66 13.14
C HIS A 180 -2.24 -11.68 13.89
N PRO A 181 -2.25 -11.64 15.23
CA PRO A 181 -1.38 -10.73 15.99
C PRO A 181 0.12 -10.89 15.70
N ASP A 182 0.58 -12.14 15.59
CA ASP A 182 1.98 -12.43 15.25
C ASP A 182 2.41 -11.90 13.86
N LEU A 183 1.48 -11.63 12.95
CA LEU A 183 1.82 -11.02 11.66
C LEU A 183 2.31 -9.59 11.87
N ILE A 184 1.59 -8.78 12.66
CA ILE A 184 1.96 -7.40 12.99
C ILE A 184 3.24 -7.38 13.84
N ARG A 185 3.32 -8.24 14.86
CA ARG A 185 4.51 -8.35 15.71
C ARG A 185 5.76 -8.68 14.90
N ALA A 186 5.71 -9.71 14.05
CA ALA A 186 6.86 -10.10 13.23
C ALA A 186 7.29 -9.00 12.24
N GLN A 187 6.34 -8.23 11.67
CA GLN A 187 6.66 -7.09 10.82
C GLN A 187 7.45 -6.02 11.58
N LEU A 188 6.98 -5.60 12.74
CA LEU A 188 7.64 -4.57 13.54
C LEU A 188 8.98 -5.03 14.13
N ASP A 189 9.09 -6.29 14.54
CA ASP A 189 10.36 -6.87 15.02
C ASP A 189 11.39 -6.91 13.89
N TYR A 190 10.98 -7.29 12.68
CA TYR A 190 11.83 -7.25 11.49
C TYR A 190 12.29 -5.82 11.16
N PHE A 191 11.37 -4.86 11.14
CA PHE A 191 11.71 -3.46 10.89
C PHE A 191 12.64 -2.89 11.95
N SER A 192 12.43 -3.26 13.22
CA SER A 192 13.30 -2.87 14.33
C SER A 192 14.71 -3.40 14.15
N LEU A 193 14.85 -4.70 13.85
CA LEU A 193 16.12 -5.38 13.61
C LEU A 193 16.91 -4.75 12.45
N HIS A 194 16.21 -4.29 11.41
CA HIS A 194 16.82 -3.72 10.22
C HIS A 194 16.86 -2.18 10.23
N SER A 195 16.62 -1.54 11.37
CA SER A 195 16.64 -0.08 11.53
C SER A 195 15.71 0.67 10.56
N ILE A 196 14.66 0.01 10.06
CA ILE A 196 13.59 0.67 9.32
C ILE A 196 12.76 1.43 10.35
N ARG A 197 12.50 2.72 10.10
CA ARG A 197 11.82 3.62 11.06
C ARG A 197 10.61 4.34 10.50
N HIS A 198 10.45 4.36 9.19
CA HIS A 198 9.23 4.86 8.57
C HIS A 198 8.29 3.67 8.35
N LEU A 199 7.02 3.82 8.69
CA LEU A 199 6.01 2.78 8.50
C LEU A 199 5.00 3.26 7.46
N PHE A 200 4.58 2.36 6.59
CA PHE A 200 3.45 2.56 5.68
C PHE A 200 2.38 1.53 6.03
N VAL A 201 1.21 1.96 6.52
CA VAL A 201 0.16 1.05 6.99
C VAL A 201 -0.83 0.77 5.84
N TYR A 202 -0.88 -0.49 5.41
CA TYR A 202 -1.78 -0.99 4.37
C TYR A 202 -2.90 -1.82 5.01
N THR A 203 -4.17 -1.49 4.85
CA THR A 203 -4.81 -0.25 4.38
C THR A 203 -5.76 0.25 5.47
N TRP A 204 -6.34 1.44 5.33
CA TRP A 204 -7.41 1.82 6.26
C TRP A 204 -8.66 0.99 5.99
N ASP A 205 -9.16 0.96 4.75
CA ASP A 205 -10.50 0.48 4.36
C ASP A 205 -10.53 -0.35 3.06
N ASP A 206 -9.43 -1.00 2.65
CA ASP A 206 -9.49 -1.90 1.49
C ASP A 206 -10.12 -3.25 1.88
N TRP A 207 -11.45 -3.24 1.92
CA TRP A 207 -12.29 -4.40 2.16
C TRP A 207 -12.21 -5.42 1.02
N THR A 208 -11.93 -4.97 -0.21
CA THR A 208 -11.80 -5.84 -1.39
C THR A 208 -10.62 -6.81 -1.24
N GLU A 209 -9.54 -6.34 -0.64
CA GLU A 209 -8.35 -7.17 -0.37
C GLU A 209 -8.34 -7.73 1.07
N SER A 210 -9.38 -7.44 1.86
CA SER A 210 -9.43 -7.74 3.29
C SER A 210 -8.17 -7.28 4.06
N SER A 211 -7.51 -6.20 3.64
CA SER A 211 -6.28 -5.66 4.22
C SER A 211 -6.52 -4.50 5.19
N GLN A 212 -7.78 -4.11 5.38
CA GLN A 212 -8.23 -2.99 6.19
C GLN A 212 -7.93 -3.11 7.69
N PHE A 213 -7.44 -2.04 8.31
CA PHE A 213 -7.39 -1.87 9.76
C PHE A 213 -8.67 -1.24 10.34
N GLU A 214 -9.57 -0.76 9.48
CA GLU A 214 -10.89 -0.29 9.85
C GLU A 214 -11.61 -1.37 10.69
N PRO A 215 -12.20 -1.00 11.84
CA PRO A 215 -12.96 -1.92 12.67
C PRO A 215 -14.10 -2.59 11.90
N ASP A 216 -14.33 -3.87 12.18
CA ASP A 216 -15.38 -4.68 11.54
C ASP A 216 -16.32 -5.30 12.58
N VAL A 217 -17.47 -5.80 12.14
CA VAL A 217 -18.48 -6.38 13.06
C VAL A 217 -18.02 -7.67 13.76
N THR A 218 -17.05 -8.38 13.19
CA THR A 218 -16.54 -9.66 13.68
C THR A 218 -15.42 -9.48 14.71
N ASN A 219 -14.45 -8.60 14.42
CA ASN A 219 -13.24 -8.37 15.21
C ASN A 219 -13.31 -7.06 16.02
N GLY A 220 -14.31 -6.22 15.76
CA GLY A 220 -14.43 -4.89 16.38
C GLY A 220 -13.16 -4.06 16.19
N THR A 221 -12.69 -3.44 17.27
CA THR A 221 -11.48 -2.62 17.28
C THR A 221 -10.18 -3.40 17.53
N GLN A 222 -10.23 -4.73 17.64
CA GLN A 222 -9.10 -5.55 18.09
C GLN A 222 -7.81 -5.26 17.32
N TYR A 223 -7.88 -5.24 15.99
CA TYR A 223 -6.69 -5.03 15.16
C TYR A 223 -6.21 -3.58 15.12
N LEU A 224 -7.11 -2.60 15.25
CA LEU A 224 -6.74 -1.19 15.36
C LEU A 224 -6.06 -0.90 16.71
N LEU A 225 -6.53 -1.51 17.79
CA LEU A 225 -5.86 -1.45 19.10
C LEU A 225 -4.48 -2.09 19.05
N LEU A 226 -4.40 -3.30 18.47
CA LEU A 226 -3.12 -3.98 18.31
C LEU A 226 -2.15 -3.13 17.50
N LEU A 227 -2.59 -2.54 16.39
CA LEU A 227 -1.77 -1.62 15.58
C LEU A 227 -1.24 -0.46 16.43
N ARG A 228 -2.14 0.23 17.15
CA ARG A 228 -1.79 1.39 17.97
C ARG A 228 -0.78 1.04 19.07
N GLN A 229 -1.01 -0.05 19.80
CA GLN A 229 -0.12 -0.51 20.87
C GLN A 229 1.23 -0.96 20.31
N SER A 230 1.24 -1.63 19.16
CA SER A 230 2.46 -2.12 18.54
C SER A 230 3.29 -0.98 17.95
N ILE A 231 2.66 0.04 17.35
CA ILE A 231 3.34 1.27 16.89
C ILE A 231 3.93 2.03 18.08
N ALA A 232 3.17 2.18 19.18
CA ALA A 232 3.69 2.84 20.38
C ALA A 232 4.94 2.11 20.90
N SER A 233 4.88 0.78 21.01
CA SER A 233 6.04 -0.04 21.40
C SER A 233 7.21 0.11 20.43
N PHE A 234 6.95 0.15 19.12
CA PHE A 234 7.97 0.27 18.08
C PHE A 234 8.75 1.59 18.16
N TYR A 235 8.08 2.69 18.52
CA TYR A 235 8.71 4.00 18.71
C TYR A 235 9.14 4.29 20.16
N GLY A 236 8.93 3.34 21.09
CA GLY A 236 9.23 3.55 22.51
C GLY A 236 8.30 4.55 23.21
N GLU A 237 7.09 4.75 22.67
CA GLU A 237 6.07 5.59 23.27
C GLU A 237 5.32 4.84 24.38
N THR A 238 4.85 5.59 25.39
CA THR A 238 4.03 5.02 26.46
C THR A 238 2.65 4.65 25.92
N GLN A 239 2.16 3.46 26.25
CA GLN A 239 0.81 3.04 25.88
C GLN A 239 -0.22 3.98 26.52
N ASN A 240 -1.15 4.48 25.71
CA ASN A 240 -2.24 5.35 26.16
C ASN A 240 -3.53 4.54 26.29
N THR A 241 -3.64 3.83 27.42
CA THR A 241 -4.77 2.96 27.79
C THR A 241 -6.10 3.71 27.82
N ASN A 242 -6.11 4.98 28.24
CA ASN A 242 -7.33 5.80 28.21
C ASN A 242 -7.82 6.02 26.79
N GLY A 243 -6.93 6.31 25.84
CA GLY A 243 -7.26 6.42 24.43
C GLY A 243 -7.72 5.09 23.82
N ASP A 244 -7.14 3.97 24.25
CA ASP A 244 -7.56 2.62 23.83
C ASP A 244 -9.01 2.34 24.28
N ASN A 245 -9.32 2.62 25.55
CA ASN A 245 -10.67 2.46 26.10
C ASN A 245 -11.68 3.37 25.40
N GLN A 246 -11.29 4.62 25.10
CA GLN A 246 -12.14 5.55 24.33
C GLN A 246 -12.40 5.04 22.90
N LEU A 247 -11.40 4.47 22.23
CA LEU A 247 -11.57 3.88 20.90
C LEU A 247 -12.57 2.73 20.92
N VAL A 248 -12.42 1.79 21.87
CA VAL A 248 -13.36 0.69 22.07
C VAL A 248 -14.77 1.21 22.34
N SER A 249 -14.90 2.16 23.25
CA SER A 249 -16.19 2.76 23.60
C SER A 249 -16.86 3.44 22.40
N ARG A 250 -16.09 4.20 21.60
CA ARG A 250 -16.61 4.84 20.38
C ARG A 250 -17.15 3.80 19.40
N TRP A 251 -16.43 2.72 19.16
CA TRP A 251 -16.89 1.66 18.25
C TRP A 251 -18.13 0.93 18.77
N MET A 252 -18.16 0.54 20.04
CA MET A 252 -19.31 -0.13 20.66
C MET A 252 -20.56 0.74 20.63
N ASN A 253 -20.41 2.07 20.75
CA ASN A 253 -21.50 3.03 20.71
C ASN A 253 -21.79 3.57 19.31
N TYR A 254 -20.92 3.29 18.33
CA TYR A 254 -21.16 3.68 16.95
C TYR A 254 -22.37 2.90 16.43
N PRO A 255 -23.33 3.53 15.73
CA PRO A 255 -24.44 2.82 15.12
C PRO A 255 -23.90 1.78 14.13
N GLN A 256 -23.78 0.55 14.60
CA GLN A 256 -23.48 -0.58 13.74
C GLN A 256 -24.68 -0.71 12.82
N LEU A 257 -24.46 -0.66 11.49
CA LEU A 257 -25.51 -1.01 10.54
C LEU A 257 -25.98 -2.39 10.97
N ARG A 258 -27.22 -2.45 11.48
CA ARG A 258 -27.81 -3.69 11.94
C ARG A 258 -27.70 -4.64 10.77
N ASN A 259 -27.30 -5.90 11.03
CA ASN A 259 -27.52 -6.98 10.09
C ASN A 259 -28.89 -6.73 9.46
N CYS A 260 -28.98 -6.67 8.14
CA CYS A 260 -30.24 -6.52 7.45
C CYS A 260 -31.09 -7.76 7.74
N THR A 261 -31.68 -7.84 8.94
CA THR A 261 -32.46 -8.98 9.45
C THR A 261 -33.76 -9.16 8.67
N HIS A 262 -34.07 -8.22 7.78
CA HIS A 262 -35.23 -8.26 6.88
C HIS A 262 -34.85 -8.51 5.42
N ILE A 263 -33.56 -8.62 5.09
CA ILE A 263 -33.15 -9.22 3.83
C ILE A 263 -32.82 -10.66 4.17
N ASN A 264 -33.78 -11.56 3.97
CA ASN A 264 -33.45 -12.96 3.75
C ASN A 264 -32.58 -13.00 2.50
N VAL A 265 -31.27 -12.88 2.70
CA VAL A 265 -30.25 -13.17 1.70
C VAL A 265 -30.30 -14.69 1.52
N THR A 266 -31.32 -15.18 0.80
CA THR A 266 -31.49 -16.60 0.47
C THR A 266 -30.36 -17.12 -0.41
N SER A 267 -29.61 -16.19 -1.01
CA SER A 267 -28.30 -16.41 -1.60
C SER A 267 -27.44 -15.18 -1.31
N VAL A 268 -26.23 -15.38 -0.76
CA VAL A 268 -25.16 -14.37 -0.83
C VAL A 268 -25.14 -13.86 -2.26
N PRO A 269 -25.05 -12.53 -2.54
CA PRO A 269 -24.87 -12.06 -3.90
C PRO A 269 -23.67 -12.78 -4.49
N THR A 270 -23.94 -13.80 -5.30
CA THR A 270 -22.95 -14.40 -6.17
C THR A 270 -22.80 -13.37 -7.27
N ILE A 271 -21.98 -12.36 -7.00
CA ILE A 271 -21.30 -11.72 -8.11
C ILE A 271 -20.50 -12.88 -8.69
N ASP A 272 -20.95 -13.35 -9.85
CA ASP A 272 -20.25 -14.35 -10.63
C ASP A 272 -19.01 -13.65 -11.18
N ILE A 273 -18.03 -13.43 -10.31
CA ILE A 273 -16.66 -13.03 -10.65
C ILE A 273 -15.91 -14.31 -11.03
N SER A 274 -16.59 -15.25 -11.71
CA SER A 274 -15.94 -16.44 -12.21
C SER A 274 -14.84 -15.99 -13.17
N CYS A 275 -13.67 -16.56 -12.95
CA CYS A 275 -12.66 -16.51 -13.96
C CYS A 275 -13.23 -16.99 -15.30
N PRO A 276 -12.90 -16.33 -16.42
CA PRO A 276 -13.25 -16.86 -17.73
C PRO A 276 -12.74 -18.30 -17.79
N THR A 277 -13.67 -19.23 -18.00
CA THR A 277 -13.32 -20.61 -18.30
C THR A 277 -12.39 -20.57 -19.49
N THR A 278 -11.15 -20.99 -19.32
CA THR A 278 -10.24 -21.22 -20.44
C THR A 278 -10.92 -22.28 -21.31
N THR A 279 -11.61 -21.86 -22.35
CA THR A 279 -11.92 -22.71 -23.48
C THR A 279 -10.58 -23.09 -24.08
N THR A 280 -10.09 -24.26 -23.71
CA THR A 280 -9.01 -24.95 -24.40
C THR A 280 -9.41 -25.07 -25.86
N ASN A 281 -8.73 -24.33 -26.74
CA ASN A 281 -8.62 -24.65 -28.16
C ASN A 281 -7.31 -25.39 -28.38
#